data_AF-D2BCK8-F1
#
_entry.id   AF-D2BCK8-F1
#
_cell.length_a   1.000
_cell.length_b   1.000
_cell.length_c   1.000
_cell.angle_alpha   90.00
_cell.angle_beta   90.00
_cell.angle_gamma   90.00
#
_symmetry.space_group_name_H-M   'P 1'
#
loop_
_entity.id
_entity.type
_entity.pdbx_description
1 polymer ?
#
loop_
_entity_poly.entity_id
_entity_poly.type
_entity_poly.pdbx_seq_one_letter_code
_entity_poly.pdbx_strand_id
1 'polypeptide(L)'
;MIAFEQRYGGLWCPALKPNGMKYGLDGDARVHWTAQGWAFFGIMDGDWTDSVEVLLDGRTGMTLAGKPLRILHRSVDQRLEAHALLLTVHRWPHLTLELAIPRGKIPPLVGADLPPRVDEASGPTDLWWLDGASAVHLCLNNWWTKDHGMWVARCFSQDATTLNQIKESLLNEVAELLQPGEVWCSLCERRTIPGGPCF
;
A
#
# COMPACT_ATOMS: atom_id res chain seq x y z
N MET A 1 27.47 -8.02 -7.71
CA MET A 1 26.52 -7.21 -6.92
C MET A 1 25.92 -6.06 -7.74
N ILE A 2 26.69 -5.45 -8.66
CA ILE A 2 26.25 -4.39 -9.60
C ILE A 2 24.94 -4.69 -10.36
N ALA A 3 24.69 -5.92 -10.84
CA ALA A 3 23.49 -6.24 -11.61
C ALA A 3 22.18 -6.14 -10.81
N PHE A 4 22.22 -6.30 -9.49
CA PHE A 4 21.04 -6.25 -8.63
C PHE A 4 20.63 -4.80 -8.31
N GLU A 5 21.62 -3.98 -7.94
CA GLU A 5 21.47 -2.53 -7.76
C GLU A 5 21.05 -1.83 -9.06
N GLN A 6 21.58 -2.25 -10.21
CA GLN A 6 21.14 -1.74 -11.52
C GLN A 6 19.70 -2.12 -11.89
N ARG A 7 19.21 -3.27 -11.41
CA ARG A 7 17.86 -3.75 -11.73
C ARG A 7 16.77 -3.07 -10.89
N TYR A 8 17.08 -2.72 -9.64
CA TYR A 8 16.07 -2.26 -8.68
C TYR A 8 16.40 -0.92 -8.01
N GLY A 9 17.63 -0.42 -8.16
CA GLY A 9 18.02 0.89 -7.66
C GLY A 9 17.41 2.00 -8.49
N GLY A 10 16.75 2.95 -7.83
CA GLY A 10 16.17 4.12 -8.49
C GLY A 10 14.78 3.90 -9.07
N LEU A 11 14.08 2.83 -8.67
CA LEU A 11 12.65 2.69 -8.94
C LEU A 11 11.89 3.75 -8.14
N TRP A 12 11.52 4.80 -8.85
CA TRP A 12 10.69 5.88 -8.38
C TRP A 12 9.31 5.76 -9.02
N CYS A 13 8.24 5.85 -8.24
CA CYS A 13 6.88 5.93 -8.77
C CYS A 13 6.25 7.33 -8.57
N PRO A 14 6.26 8.23 -9.58
CA PRO A 14 5.73 9.61 -9.48
C PRO A 14 4.21 9.65 -9.70
N ALA A 15 3.49 8.61 -9.27
CA ALA A 15 2.12 8.33 -9.72
C ALA A 15 1.09 9.41 -9.38
N LEU A 16 1.34 10.24 -8.35
CA LEU A 16 0.43 11.29 -7.91
C LEU A 16 0.95 12.72 -8.20
N LYS A 17 2.28 12.96 -8.13
CA LYS A 17 2.93 14.22 -8.53
C LYS A 17 4.38 14.01 -8.99
N PRO A 18 4.91 14.90 -9.87
CA PRO A 18 6.35 15.03 -10.06
C PRO A 18 6.96 15.65 -8.81
N ASN A 19 7.95 14.98 -8.25
CA ASN A 19 8.59 15.38 -7.00
C ASN A 19 9.93 16.14 -7.25
N GLY A 20 10.39 16.17 -8.51
CA GLY A 20 11.46 17.05 -9.00
C GLY A 20 12.84 16.42 -9.19
N MET A 21 13.10 15.24 -8.64
CA MET A 21 14.31 14.44 -8.94
C MET A 21 14.14 13.45 -10.10
N LYS A 22 15.28 13.10 -10.70
CA LYS A 22 15.36 12.62 -12.08
C LYS A 22 15.51 11.10 -12.16
N TYR A 23 16.38 10.49 -11.36
CA TYR A 23 16.58 9.05 -11.18
C TYR A 23 17.55 8.81 -10.01
N GLY A 24 17.38 7.70 -9.29
CA GLY A 24 18.47 7.09 -8.50
C GLY A 24 18.56 7.51 -7.04
N LEU A 25 18.69 6.48 -6.19
CA LEU A 25 19.34 6.46 -4.88
C LEU A 25 19.78 7.84 -4.36
N ASP A 26 19.06 8.41 -3.40
CA ASP A 26 19.59 9.53 -2.65
C ASP A 26 20.67 8.99 -1.69
N GLY A 27 21.91 8.90 -2.20
CA GLY A 27 23.08 8.37 -1.49
C GLY A 27 23.80 7.22 -2.21
N ASP A 28 25.03 6.93 -1.77
CA ASP A 28 25.80 5.76 -2.20
C ASP A 28 24.95 4.49 -2.00
N ALA A 29 24.87 3.62 -3.02
CA ALA A 29 24.31 2.27 -2.90
C ALA A 29 25.12 1.44 -1.89
N ARG A 30 24.87 1.66 -0.58
CA ARG A 30 25.54 0.94 0.50
C ARG A 30 24.67 -0.24 0.87
N VAL A 31 25.19 -1.42 0.56
CA VAL A 31 24.61 -2.67 1.00
C VAL A 31 24.85 -2.81 2.51
N HIS A 32 23.83 -3.20 3.26
CA HIS A 32 23.89 -3.46 4.70
C HIS A 32 23.20 -4.77 5.08
N TRP A 33 23.57 -5.32 6.23
CA TRP A 33 23.01 -6.57 6.75
C TRP A 33 21.79 -6.30 7.62
N THR A 34 20.68 -6.99 7.35
CA THR A 34 19.44 -6.99 8.15
C THR A 34 19.20 -8.38 8.73
N ALA A 35 18.23 -8.52 9.63
CA ALA A 35 17.82 -9.85 10.14
C ALA A 35 17.21 -10.74 9.04
N GLN A 36 16.86 -10.18 7.88
CA GLN A 36 16.23 -10.87 6.75
C GLN A 36 17.20 -11.06 5.57
N GLY A 37 18.45 -10.62 5.71
CA GLY A 37 19.50 -10.75 4.70
C GLY A 37 20.16 -9.42 4.33
N TRP A 38 21.04 -9.46 3.34
CA TRP A 38 21.62 -8.26 2.74
C TRP A 38 20.54 -7.43 2.02
N ALA A 39 20.58 -6.12 2.20
CA ALA A 39 19.67 -5.17 1.58
C ALA A 39 20.41 -3.88 1.20
N PHE A 40 19.76 -3.04 0.40
CA PHE A 40 20.17 -1.66 0.12
C PHE A 40 18.93 -0.77 0.03
N PHE A 41 19.05 0.52 0.30
CA PHE A 41 17.95 1.47 0.05
C PHE A 41 17.77 1.65 -1.45
N GLY A 42 16.58 1.42 -2.01
CA GLY A 42 16.41 1.37 -3.47
C GLY A 42 15.16 2.04 -4.03
N ILE A 43 14.12 2.19 -3.22
CA ILE A 43 12.81 2.72 -3.62
C ILE A 43 12.40 3.83 -2.64
N MET A 44 11.97 4.98 -3.15
CA MET A 44 11.34 6.02 -2.31
C MET A 44 9.83 6.06 -2.58
N ASP A 45 9.04 6.25 -1.53
CA ASP A 45 7.57 6.24 -1.59
C ASP A 45 6.97 7.67 -1.61
N GLY A 46 7.69 8.61 -2.26
CA GLY A 46 7.36 10.04 -2.32
C GLY A 46 8.17 10.92 -1.36
N ASP A 47 8.01 12.25 -1.48
CA ASP A 47 8.85 13.29 -0.81
C ASP A 47 8.83 13.27 0.73
N TRP A 48 7.84 12.60 1.30
CA TRP A 48 7.56 12.60 2.74
C TRP A 48 7.70 11.22 3.37
N THR A 49 8.33 10.28 2.67
CA THR A 49 8.39 8.88 3.09
C THR A 49 9.82 8.40 3.27
N ASP A 50 9.99 7.47 4.21
CA ASP A 50 11.27 6.80 4.43
C ASP A 50 11.65 5.92 3.23
N SER A 51 12.96 5.76 3.02
CA SER A 51 13.49 4.86 2.01
C SER A 51 13.10 3.41 2.28
N VAL A 52 12.68 2.72 1.22
CA VAL A 52 12.39 1.29 1.23
C VAL A 52 13.66 0.52 0.88
N GLU A 53 13.97 -0.46 1.73
CA GLU A 53 15.04 -1.43 1.57
C GLU A 53 14.61 -2.50 0.57
N VAL A 54 15.49 -2.82 -0.39
CA VAL A 54 15.35 -3.95 -1.31
C VAL A 54 16.31 -5.06 -0.88
N LEU A 55 15.77 -6.21 -0.48
CA LEU A 55 16.53 -7.39 -0.04
C LEU A 55 17.05 -8.14 -1.27
N LEU A 56 18.17 -8.87 -1.15
CA LEU A 56 18.75 -9.64 -2.27
C LEU A 56 17.79 -10.60 -2.98
N ASP A 57 16.76 -11.09 -2.30
CA ASP A 57 15.73 -11.97 -2.87
C ASP A 57 14.60 -11.21 -3.58
N GLY A 58 14.70 -9.89 -3.69
CA GLY A 58 13.74 -9.01 -4.34
C GLY A 58 12.58 -8.57 -3.46
N ARG A 59 12.46 -9.04 -2.20
CA ARG A 59 11.48 -8.48 -1.25
C ARG A 59 11.79 -7.03 -0.96
N THR A 60 10.77 -6.27 -0.57
CA THR A 60 10.96 -4.90 -0.12
C THR A 60 10.46 -4.72 1.31
N GLY A 61 11.13 -3.87 2.07
CA GLY A 61 10.81 -3.63 3.46
C GLY A 61 11.24 -2.24 3.92
N MET A 62 10.89 -1.91 5.16
CA MET A 62 11.28 -0.65 5.78
C MET A 62 11.74 -0.90 7.22
N THR A 63 12.86 -0.29 7.57
CA THR A 63 13.39 -0.24 8.93
C THR A 63 13.11 1.13 9.52
N LEU A 64 12.38 1.17 10.63
CA LEU A 64 12.15 2.40 11.39
C LEU A 64 13.09 2.43 12.62
N ALA A 65 13.46 3.62 13.08
CA ALA A 65 14.32 3.79 14.24
C ALA A 65 13.78 3.01 15.47
N GLY A 66 14.60 2.09 16.00
CA GLY A 66 14.24 1.26 17.15
C GLY A 66 13.19 0.18 16.87
N LYS A 67 12.90 -0.13 15.60
CA LYS A 67 11.97 -1.19 15.19
C LYS A 67 12.68 -2.20 14.28
N PRO A 68 12.29 -3.49 14.32
CA PRO A 68 12.79 -4.46 13.36
C PRO A 68 12.29 -4.14 11.95
N LEU A 69 13.05 -4.56 10.93
CA LEU A 69 12.64 -4.51 9.54
C LEU A 69 11.25 -5.14 9.35
N ARG A 70 10.36 -4.39 8.71
CA ARG A 70 9.05 -4.86 8.27
C ARG A 70 9.09 -5.13 6.77
N ILE A 71 8.83 -6.38 6.37
CA ILE A 71 8.59 -6.71 4.95
C ILE A 71 7.25 -6.11 4.54
N LEU A 72 7.27 -5.30 3.49
CA LEU A 72 6.10 -4.63 2.92
C LEU A 72 5.57 -5.42 1.72
N HIS A 73 6.45 -5.71 0.77
CA HIS A 73 6.11 -6.40 -0.48
C HIS A 73 6.89 -7.71 -0.60
N ARG A 74 6.24 -8.74 -1.14
CA ARG A 74 6.88 -10.05 -1.36
C ARG A 74 7.89 -10.05 -2.50
N SER A 75 7.80 -9.06 -3.39
CA SER A 75 8.77 -8.79 -4.44
C SER A 75 8.64 -7.34 -4.92
N VAL A 76 9.67 -6.84 -5.61
CA VAL A 76 9.59 -5.59 -6.37
C VAL A 76 8.51 -5.68 -7.45
N ASP A 77 8.41 -6.81 -8.15
CA ASP A 77 7.40 -7.03 -9.19
C ASP A 77 5.98 -6.86 -8.62
N GLN A 78 5.69 -7.44 -7.45
CA GLN A 78 4.38 -7.27 -6.81
C GLN A 78 4.06 -5.80 -6.49
N ARG A 79 5.05 -5.01 -6.08
CA ARG A 79 4.87 -3.58 -5.84
C ARG A 79 4.58 -2.82 -7.13
N LEU A 80 5.27 -3.17 -8.23
CA LEU A 80 5.03 -2.56 -9.54
C LEU A 80 3.62 -2.89 -10.04
N GLU A 81 3.17 -4.14 -9.88
CA GLU A 81 1.80 -4.53 -10.22
C GLU A 81 0.76 -3.80 -9.38
N ALA A 82 0.95 -3.69 -8.06
CA ALA A 82 0.06 -2.93 -7.18
C ALA A 82 -0.05 -1.44 -7.60
N HIS A 83 1.07 -0.83 -7.98
CA HIS A 83 1.08 0.53 -8.50
C HIS A 83 0.39 0.65 -9.87
N ALA A 84 0.62 -0.30 -10.77
CA ALA A 84 -0.05 -0.34 -12.07
C ALA A 84 -1.57 -0.45 -11.88
N LEU A 85 -2.04 -1.30 -10.96
CA LEU A 85 -3.45 -1.38 -10.61
C LEU A 85 -3.98 -0.06 -10.05
N LEU A 86 -3.27 0.57 -9.11
CA LEU A 86 -3.68 1.87 -8.59
C LEU A 86 -3.84 2.89 -9.72
N LEU A 87 -2.93 2.94 -10.70
CA LEU A 87 -3.02 3.84 -11.86
C LEU A 87 -4.24 3.57 -12.76
N THR A 88 -4.81 2.36 -12.74
CA THR A 88 -6.04 2.06 -13.49
C THR A 88 -7.30 2.56 -12.78
N VAL A 89 -7.31 2.56 -11.45
CA VAL A 89 -8.52 2.84 -10.64
C VAL A 89 -8.49 4.19 -9.91
N HIS A 90 -7.35 4.88 -9.82
CA HIS A 90 -7.20 6.08 -8.97
C HIS A 90 -8.13 7.25 -9.35
N ARG A 91 -8.67 7.25 -10.57
CA ARG A 91 -9.63 8.27 -11.06
C ARG A 91 -11.09 7.85 -10.90
N TRP A 92 -11.35 6.63 -10.46
CA TRP A 92 -12.71 6.18 -10.22
C TRP A 92 -13.25 6.81 -8.93
N PRO A 93 -14.58 6.98 -8.83
CA PRO A 93 -15.22 7.24 -7.55
C PRO A 93 -14.74 6.25 -6.50
N HIS A 94 -14.33 6.77 -5.34
CA HIS A 94 -13.74 5.94 -4.29
C HIS A 94 -14.06 6.44 -2.90
N LEU A 95 -13.90 5.56 -1.92
CA LEU A 95 -13.98 5.91 -0.49
C LEU A 95 -12.80 5.31 0.23
N THR A 96 -12.48 5.87 1.39
CA THR A 96 -11.37 5.43 2.23
C THR A 96 -11.87 5.16 3.64
N LEU A 97 -11.39 4.07 4.24
CA LEU A 97 -11.71 3.62 5.59
C LEU A 97 -10.42 3.21 6.30
N GLU A 98 -10.36 3.43 7.61
CA GLU A 98 -9.21 3.03 8.43
C GLU A 98 -9.57 1.87 9.37
N LEU A 99 -8.61 0.96 9.52
CA LEU A 99 -8.75 -0.28 10.26
C LEU A 99 -7.60 -0.42 11.25
N ALA A 100 -7.93 -0.60 12.53
CA ALA A 100 -6.96 -0.93 13.56
C ALA A 100 -6.89 -2.45 13.74
N ILE A 101 -5.75 -3.03 13.37
CA ILE A 101 -5.56 -4.49 13.33
C ILE A 101 -4.48 -4.89 14.33
N PRO A 102 -4.69 -5.93 15.16
CA PRO A 102 -3.66 -6.40 16.08
C PRO A 102 -2.30 -6.58 15.39
N ARG A 103 -1.24 -6.12 16.05
CA ARG A 103 0.08 -6.02 15.45
C ARG A 103 0.54 -7.36 14.86
N GLY A 104 1.04 -7.33 13.62
CA GLY A 104 1.53 -8.51 12.91
C GLY A 104 0.44 -9.38 12.28
N LYS A 105 -0.84 -9.01 12.40
CA LYS A 105 -1.95 -9.64 11.69
C LYS A 105 -2.29 -8.88 10.41
N ILE A 106 -3.01 -9.57 9.53
CA ILE A 106 -3.57 -9.05 8.29
C ILE A 106 -5.09 -9.01 8.46
N PRO A 107 -5.81 -7.96 8.02
CA PRO A 107 -7.27 -7.95 8.01
C PRO A 107 -7.84 -9.20 7.33
N PRO A 108 -8.79 -9.91 7.96
CA PRO A 108 -9.42 -11.08 7.38
C PRO A 108 -10.53 -10.66 6.42
N LEU A 109 -10.18 -10.14 5.25
CA LEU A 109 -11.15 -9.90 4.18
C LEU A 109 -11.31 -11.18 3.35
N VAL A 110 -12.46 -11.83 3.48
CA VAL A 110 -12.79 -13.13 2.85
C VAL A 110 -14.23 -13.13 2.28
N GLY A 111 -14.88 -11.97 2.19
CA GLY A 111 -16.25 -11.86 1.69
C GLY A 111 -16.44 -12.40 0.29
N ALA A 112 -17.55 -13.11 0.10
CA ALA A 112 -18.01 -13.58 -1.20
C ALA A 112 -18.41 -12.43 -2.14
N ASP A 113 -18.67 -11.24 -1.59
CA ASP A 113 -19.16 -10.06 -2.31
C ASP A 113 -18.04 -9.07 -2.69
N LEU A 114 -16.79 -9.38 -2.35
CA LEU A 114 -15.64 -8.63 -2.84
C LEU A 114 -15.29 -9.04 -4.27
N PRO A 115 -14.70 -8.15 -5.08
CA PRO A 115 -14.15 -8.54 -6.37
C PRO A 115 -13.11 -9.66 -6.22
N PRO A 116 -12.76 -10.39 -7.29
CA PRO A 116 -11.71 -11.40 -7.24
C PRO A 116 -10.38 -10.82 -6.77
N ARG A 117 -9.65 -11.59 -5.95
CA ARG A 117 -8.32 -11.20 -5.47
C ARG A 117 -7.32 -11.18 -6.63
N VAL A 118 -6.49 -10.13 -6.71
CA VAL A 118 -5.38 -10.04 -7.66
C VAL A 118 -4.11 -10.47 -6.95
N ASP A 119 -3.71 -11.73 -7.15
CA ASP A 119 -2.60 -12.31 -6.41
C ASP A 119 -1.29 -11.66 -6.77
N GLU A 120 -1.06 -11.30 -8.04
CA GLU A 120 0.17 -10.69 -8.57
C GLU A 120 0.50 -9.37 -7.86
N ALA A 121 -0.51 -8.54 -7.60
CA ALA A 121 -0.42 -7.27 -6.90
C ALA A 121 -0.53 -7.40 -5.37
N SER A 122 -0.87 -8.57 -4.85
CA SER A 122 -1.08 -8.79 -3.41
C SER A 122 0.17 -9.32 -2.69
N GLY A 123 0.47 -8.76 -1.52
CA GLY A 123 1.61 -9.08 -0.68
C GLY A 123 1.30 -8.98 0.83
N PRO A 124 2.35 -9.02 1.67
CA PRO A 124 2.19 -9.05 3.14
C PRO A 124 1.52 -7.80 3.74
N THR A 125 1.66 -6.64 3.10
CA THR A 125 1.12 -5.37 3.62
C THR A 125 0.34 -4.56 2.59
N ASP A 126 0.07 -5.13 1.43
CA ASP A 126 -0.59 -4.48 0.30
C ASP A 126 -1.45 -5.51 -0.43
N LEU A 127 -2.76 -5.37 -0.42
CA LEU A 127 -3.71 -6.39 -0.88
C LEU A 127 -4.70 -5.78 -1.86
N TRP A 128 -4.97 -6.52 -2.93
CA TRP A 128 -5.79 -6.05 -4.04
C TRP A 128 -6.88 -7.05 -4.42
N TRP A 129 -8.06 -6.51 -4.67
CA TRP A 129 -9.19 -7.16 -5.33
C TRP A 129 -9.67 -6.26 -6.45
N LEU A 130 -9.97 -6.82 -7.61
CA LEU A 130 -10.39 -6.07 -8.78
C LEU A 130 -11.30 -6.93 -9.66
N ASP A 131 -12.41 -6.34 -10.09
CA ASP A 131 -13.11 -6.72 -11.30
C ASP A 131 -13.08 -5.55 -12.28
N GLY A 132 -13.49 -5.77 -13.53
CA GLY A 132 -13.41 -4.74 -14.57
C GLY A 132 -14.19 -3.44 -14.28
N ALA A 133 -14.96 -3.36 -13.20
CA ALA A 133 -15.80 -2.22 -12.82
C ALA A 133 -15.52 -1.68 -11.41
N SER A 134 -14.93 -2.47 -10.52
CA SER A 134 -14.77 -2.15 -9.10
C SER A 134 -13.51 -2.77 -8.49
N ALA A 135 -12.97 -2.13 -7.46
CA ALA A 135 -11.73 -2.57 -6.82
C ALA A 135 -11.75 -2.33 -5.32
N VAL A 136 -11.00 -3.15 -4.59
CA VAL A 136 -10.67 -2.93 -3.18
C VAL A 136 -9.16 -2.99 -3.02
N HIS A 137 -8.60 -1.97 -2.39
CA HIS A 137 -7.20 -1.87 -2.03
C HIS A 137 -7.09 -1.81 -0.52
N LEU A 138 -6.29 -2.69 0.08
CA LEU A 138 -6.04 -2.69 1.51
C LEU A 138 -4.53 -2.66 1.76
N CYS A 139 -4.05 -1.52 2.26
CA CYS A 139 -2.63 -1.31 2.53
C CYS A 139 -2.37 -0.96 4.00
N LEU A 140 -1.26 -1.47 4.53
CA LEU A 140 -0.76 -1.07 5.85
C LEU A 140 -0.22 0.36 5.76
N ASN A 141 -0.82 1.27 6.52
CA ASN A 141 -0.41 2.67 6.60
C ASN A 141 0.62 2.90 7.72
N ASN A 142 0.47 2.20 8.85
CA ASN A 142 1.35 2.34 10.02
C ASN A 142 1.44 1.02 10.80
N TRP A 143 2.63 0.65 11.28
CA TRP A 143 2.85 -0.51 12.18
C TRP A 143 3.67 -0.20 13.44
N TRP A 144 3.92 1.08 13.72
CA TRP A 144 4.70 1.54 14.86
C TRP A 144 3.86 1.80 16.12
N THR A 145 2.52 1.81 16.01
CA THR A 145 1.62 1.82 17.18
C THR A 145 1.87 0.59 18.07
N LYS A 146 1.64 0.74 19.38
CA LYS A 146 2.13 -0.21 20.39
C LYS A 146 1.53 -1.62 20.23
N ASP A 147 0.23 -1.67 19.96
CA ASP A 147 -0.65 -2.83 20.07
C ASP A 147 -1.30 -3.23 18.73
N HIS A 148 -1.45 -2.28 17.81
CA HIS A 148 -2.07 -2.51 16.51
C HIS A 148 -1.26 -1.87 15.36
N GLY A 149 -1.52 -2.31 14.13
CA GLY A 149 -1.17 -1.59 12.92
C GLY A 149 -2.41 -0.92 12.34
N MET A 150 -2.24 0.25 11.75
CA MET A 150 -3.28 0.95 11.02
C MET A 150 -3.22 0.53 9.55
N TRP A 151 -4.32 0.03 9.05
CA TRP A 151 -4.54 -0.29 7.65
C TRP A 151 -5.53 0.70 7.04
N VAL A 152 -5.38 0.96 5.75
CA VAL A 152 -6.27 1.80 4.96
C VAL A 152 -6.91 0.90 3.92
N ALA A 153 -8.23 0.84 3.94
CA ALA A 153 -9.05 0.23 2.89
C ALA A 153 -9.57 1.32 1.97
N ARG A 154 -9.34 1.18 0.66
CA ARG A 154 -9.92 2.02 -0.38
C ARG A 154 -10.82 1.16 -1.25
N CYS A 155 -12.08 1.57 -1.39
CA CYS A 155 -13.00 0.94 -2.33
C CYS A 155 -13.16 1.86 -3.54
N PHE A 156 -13.11 1.30 -4.74
CA PHE A 156 -13.25 2.01 -6.01
C PHE A 156 -14.40 1.39 -6.79
N SER A 157 -15.19 2.20 -7.48
CA SER A 157 -16.12 1.71 -8.49
C SER A 157 -16.42 2.80 -9.51
N GLN A 158 -16.66 2.40 -10.76
CA GLN A 158 -17.17 3.30 -11.79
C GLN A 158 -18.61 3.78 -11.51
N ASP A 159 -19.35 3.06 -10.67
CA ASP A 159 -20.73 3.38 -10.31
C ASP A 159 -20.94 3.49 -8.78
N ALA A 160 -21.81 4.42 -8.38
CA ALA A 160 -22.03 4.75 -6.97
C ALA A 160 -22.78 3.66 -6.19
N THR A 161 -23.60 2.84 -6.87
CA THR A 161 -24.37 1.78 -6.20
C THR A 161 -23.45 0.65 -5.77
N THR A 162 -22.62 0.16 -6.68
CA THR A 162 -21.59 -0.85 -6.41
C THR A 162 -20.58 -0.34 -5.39
N LEU A 163 -20.19 0.94 -5.46
CA LEU A 163 -19.30 1.54 -4.45
C LEU A 163 -19.89 1.41 -3.03
N ASN A 164 -21.19 1.70 -2.87
CA ASN A 164 -21.86 1.55 -1.58
C ASN A 164 -22.04 0.08 -1.17
N GLN A 165 -22.29 -0.84 -2.10
CA GLN A 165 -22.39 -2.27 -1.80
C GLN A 165 -21.06 -2.84 -1.31
N ILE A 166 -19.94 -2.48 -1.95
CA ILE A 166 -18.60 -2.89 -1.53
C ILE A 166 -18.27 -2.30 -0.16
N LYS A 167 -18.62 -1.03 0.07
CA LYS A 167 -18.49 -0.40 1.39
C LYS A 167 -19.24 -1.20 2.45
N GLU A 168 -20.51 -1.51 2.24
CA GLU A 168 -21.33 -2.24 3.21
C GLU A 168 -20.78 -3.65 3.46
N SER A 169 -20.36 -4.34 2.42
CA SER A 169 -19.74 -5.67 2.52
C SER A 169 -18.47 -5.63 3.38
N LEU A 170 -17.59 -4.66 3.10
CA LEU A 170 -16.39 -4.43 3.88
C LEU A 170 -16.74 -4.09 5.34
N LEU A 171 -17.65 -3.16 5.58
CA LEU A 171 -18.07 -2.78 6.94
C LEU A 171 -18.61 -3.98 7.73
N ASN A 172 -19.34 -4.89 7.09
CA ASN A 172 -19.85 -6.10 7.75
C ASN A 172 -18.72 -7.07 8.16
N GLU A 173 -17.64 -7.16 7.38
CA GLU A 173 -16.51 -8.05 7.67
C GLU A 173 -15.57 -7.51 8.75
N VAL A 174 -15.41 -6.20 8.85
CA VAL A 174 -14.42 -5.57 9.72
C VAL A 174 -15.02 -4.57 10.72
N ALA A 175 -16.32 -4.66 10.99
CA ALA A 175 -17.08 -3.75 11.85
C ALA A 175 -16.37 -3.41 13.18
N GLU A 176 -15.88 -4.43 13.88
CA GLU A 176 -15.23 -4.30 15.19
C GLU A 176 -13.81 -3.73 15.13
N LEU A 177 -13.21 -3.67 13.93
CA LEU A 177 -11.83 -3.25 13.68
C LEU A 177 -11.76 -1.85 13.07
N LEU A 178 -12.91 -1.26 12.73
CA LEU A 178 -12.98 0.08 12.20
C LEU A 178 -12.72 1.10 13.29
N GLN A 179 -11.82 2.03 12.98
CA GLN A 179 -11.82 3.31 13.66
C GLN A 179 -12.41 4.35 12.70
N PRO A 180 -13.12 5.37 13.22
CA PRO A 180 -13.48 6.52 12.41
C PRO A 180 -12.22 7.14 11.80
N GLY A 181 -11.93 6.79 10.55
CA GLY A 181 -10.70 7.16 9.87
C GLY A 181 -10.72 8.59 9.36
N GLU A 182 -9.52 9.17 9.24
CA GLU A 182 -9.32 10.58 8.91
C GLU A 182 -9.97 11.04 7.60
N VAL A 183 -10.28 12.33 7.66
CA VAL A 183 -10.93 13.15 6.64
C VAL A 183 -9.98 13.38 5.45
N TRP A 184 -8.75 12.89 5.38
CA TRP A 184 -7.81 13.20 4.28
C TRP A 184 -7.69 12.07 3.26
N CYS A 185 -8.10 12.33 2.02
CA CYS A 185 -7.85 11.41 0.92
C CYS A 185 -6.51 11.72 0.27
N SER A 186 -5.55 10.80 0.39
CA SER A 186 -4.22 10.91 -0.24
C SER A 186 -4.26 10.87 -1.77
N LEU A 187 -5.28 10.25 -2.37
CA LEU A 187 -5.43 10.21 -3.84
C LEU A 187 -5.98 11.52 -4.40
N CYS A 188 -6.88 12.18 -3.67
CA CYS A 188 -7.48 13.46 -4.06
C CYS A 188 -6.77 14.68 -3.47
N GLU A 189 -5.84 14.47 -2.55
CA GLU A 189 -5.14 15.50 -1.78
C GLU A 189 -6.07 16.53 -1.14
N ARG A 190 -7.19 16.06 -0.58
CA ARG A 190 -8.19 16.95 0.04
C ARG A 190 -8.87 16.30 1.23
N ARG A 191 -9.53 17.15 2.01
CA ARG A 191 -10.44 16.69 3.05
C ARG A 191 -11.77 16.17 2.47
N THR A 192 -12.30 15.06 2.99
CA THR A 192 -13.44 14.29 2.53
C THR A 192 -14.31 13.87 3.70
N ILE A 193 -15.62 13.73 3.49
CA ILE A 193 -16.53 13.31 4.56
C ILE A 193 -16.19 11.86 4.97
N PRO A 194 -16.07 11.54 6.28
CA PRO A 194 -15.82 10.18 6.73
C PRO A 194 -16.82 9.18 6.12
N GLY A 195 -16.30 8.17 5.42
CA GLY A 195 -17.11 7.17 4.73
C GLY A 195 -17.94 7.68 3.54
N GLY A 196 -17.72 8.91 3.08
CA GLY A 196 -18.32 9.48 1.87
C GLY A 196 -17.45 9.25 0.63
N PRO A 197 -18.05 9.18 -0.57
CA PRO A 197 -17.30 9.02 -1.81
C PRO A 197 -16.52 10.29 -2.18
N CYS A 198 -15.37 10.09 -2.79
CA CYS A 198 -14.53 11.04 -3.48
C CYS A 198 -14.79 10.89 -4.97
N PHE A 199 -15.04 12.02 -5.64
CA PHE A 199 -15.13 12.12 -7.10
C PHE A 199 -13.99 12.96 -7.65
#